data_AF-A0AAV1JTJ0-F1
#
_entry.id   AF-A0AAV1JTJ0-F1
#
_cell.length_a   1.000
_cell.length_b   1.000
_cell.length_c   1.000
_cell.angle_alpha   90.00
_cell.angle_beta   90.00
_cell.angle_gamma   90.00
#
_symmetry.space_group_name_H-M   'P 1'
#
loop_
_entity.id
_entity.type
_entity.pdbx_description
1 polymer ?
#
loop_
_entity_poly.entity_id
_entity_poly.type
_entity_poly.pdbx_seq_one_letter_code
_entity_poly.pdbx_strand_id
1 'polypeptide(L)'
;MNCYCFIPKLIQTDKDKCIIFYKTVAQSLIDDDAINNINIITLNTSAEESLYQIIRQIYSPLLATGEDLYSTKLLKNLTELESNLRILTQGKNDSKTNVILSISDEVEYWKTISQLRDSTKKDREAASSFCVLFEDVCEELRSIQSGNMQEIRDSSESIAGILDDVWRYTPVLYTQERMVHIFDIVGHSLCSVIQTAVSKLEIWKPSDGLKDNQILIFLSESLNAVQMWISACKGLTDTYWPNYALHTWKGKSYVPTLCANFQRRLQQVHDIRSIYNQLSKLLTTAEKVELNTGKLFEPFEKINVWICNGPAQYWDDAVAKFSANLRPAETKIAEKLKPRLHNTSTKQMLYEFTRYKILITRPTIKHAMTNELELFVSSLLVMLKNIRRQIDSDQVDVQMYQPPEMSQIVQHVQWAKQMESKVKEIQDCVDNYLKEFEKSSEVSLLASQMLKDLKTMYTQLHEDWCRDLQAQVKDGSLQLSVDKPVVEFSKETQLMEVNFNPRLVRTELEARSLCALGLPPPAAASALDSLTTALRYARALQQVASFHNTLGERMILFHPADDAASCSRSLGSCSKSKTRILER
;
A
#
# COMPACT_ATOMS: atom_id res chain seq x y z
N MET A 1 21.70 -31.52 -69.75
CA MET A 1 21.19 -32.11 -68.49
C MET A 1 22.40 -32.42 -67.63
N ASN A 2 22.72 -31.58 -66.65
CA ASN A 2 23.70 -31.91 -65.62
C ASN A 2 23.19 -31.40 -64.28
N CYS A 3 22.95 -32.35 -63.40
CA CYS A 3 22.63 -32.17 -61.99
C CYS A 3 23.72 -31.32 -61.32
N TYR A 4 23.34 -30.22 -60.67
CA TYR A 4 24.17 -29.62 -59.62
C TYR A 4 23.49 -29.83 -58.28
N CYS A 5 24.13 -30.69 -57.50
CA CYS A 5 23.84 -31.01 -56.12
C CYS A 5 23.60 -29.75 -55.28
N PHE A 6 22.43 -29.65 -54.67
CA PHE A 6 22.31 -29.08 -53.34
C PHE A 6 23.24 -29.89 -52.43
N ILE A 7 24.42 -29.36 -52.13
CA ILE A 7 25.24 -29.86 -51.04
C ILE A 7 24.76 -29.13 -49.79
N PRO A 8 23.98 -29.75 -48.89
CA PRO A 8 23.83 -29.20 -47.56
C PRO A 8 25.18 -29.39 -46.90
N LYS A 9 25.99 -28.34 -46.82
CA LYS A 9 27.10 -28.34 -45.87
C LYS A 9 26.46 -28.50 -44.49
N LEU A 10 26.61 -29.69 -43.91
CA LEU A 10 26.27 -29.98 -42.53
C LEU A 10 26.77 -28.83 -41.66
N ILE A 11 25.83 -28.10 -41.07
CA ILE A 11 26.12 -27.18 -39.98
C ILE A 11 26.56 -28.09 -38.84
N GLN A 12 27.83 -27.97 -38.45
CA GLN A 12 28.40 -28.68 -37.32
C GLN A 12 27.46 -28.54 -36.11
N THR A 13 27.13 -29.69 -35.56
CA THR A 13 26.45 -29.88 -34.30
C THR A 13 27.35 -29.42 -33.17
N ASP A 14 27.32 -28.13 -32.85
CA ASP A 14 27.52 -27.67 -31.47
C ASP A 14 26.61 -26.48 -31.20
N LYS A 15 25.72 -26.70 -30.24
CA LYS A 15 24.62 -25.82 -29.85
C LYS A 15 25.22 -24.62 -29.13
N ASP A 16 24.99 -23.42 -29.65
CA ASP A 16 24.40 -22.32 -28.84
C ASP A 16 24.27 -21.02 -29.63
N LYS A 17 25.08 -20.75 -30.67
CA LYS A 17 24.90 -19.54 -31.50
C LYS A 17 25.32 -19.76 -32.96
N CYS A 18 24.38 -19.60 -33.88
CA CYS A 18 24.59 -19.66 -35.33
C CYS A 18 24.27 -18.31 -35.98
N ILE A 19 25.05 -17.91 -36.99
CA ILE A 19 24.76 -16.74 -37.81
C ILE A 19 24.55 -17.21 -39.24
N ILE A 20 23.37 -16.95 -39.80
CA ILE A 20 22.99 -17.31 -41.17
C ILE A 20 23.12 -16.07 -42.04
N PHE A 21 23.95 -16.17 -43.06
CA PHE A 21 24.06 -15.18 -44.13
C PHE A 21 23.27 -15.68 -45.34
N TYR A 22 22.29 -14.92 -45.81
CA TYR A 22 21.55 -15.24 -47.03
C TYR A 22 21.48 -14.05 -47.98
N LYS A 23 21.39 -14.35 -49.27
CA LYS A 23 21.31 -13.36 -50.34
C LYS A 23 19.89 -13.33 -50.91
N THR A 24 19.42 -12.14 -51.27
CA THR A 24 18.14 -11.93 -51.97
C THR A 24 18.28 -12.01 -53.49
N VAL A 25 19.46 -11.68 -54.04
CA VAL A 25 19.74 -11.67 -55.48
C VAL A 25 20.94 -12.56 -55.81
N ALA A 26 20.87 -13.30 -56.92
CA ALA A 26 21.94 -14.16 -57.42
C ALA A 26 23.07 -13.34 -58.10
N GLN A 27 23.78 -12.50 -57.33
CA GLN A 27 24.90 -11.68 -57.81
C GLN A 27 26.22 -12.07 -57.11
N SER A 28 27.32 -11.97 -57.86
CA SER A 28 28.69 -12.18 -57.35
C SER A 28 29.12 -11.01 -56.46
N LEU A 29 29.61 -11.32 -55.25
CA LEU A 29 30.02 -10.34 -54.22
C LEU A 29 31.41 -9.76 -54.53
N ILE A 30 31.53 -8.96 -55.59
CA ILE A 30 32.84 -8.46 -56.04
C ILE A 30 33.03 -6.96 -55.74
N ASP A 31 31.97 -6.21 -55.44
CA ASP A 31 32.04 -4.76 -55.14
C ASP A 31 31.35 -4.40 -53.81
N ASP A 32 31.55 -3.16 -53.34
CA ASP A 32 31.01 -2.57 -52.08
C ASP A 32 29.50 -2.79 -51.85
N ASP A 33 28.75 -3.14 -52.89
CA ASP A 33 27.36 -3.62 -52.84
C ASP A 33 27.17 -4.98 -52.14
N ALA A 34 28.25 -5.63 -51.72
CA ALA A 34 28.21 -6.88 -50.96
C ALA A 34 27.48 -6.73 -49.61
N ILE A 35 27.61 -5.58 -48.94
CA ILE A 35 26.99 -5.35 -47.61
C ILE A 35 25.47 -5.16 -47.75
N ASN A 36 25.01 -4.50 -48.81
CA ASN A 36 23.58 -4.24 -49.04
C ASN A 36 22.80 -5.50 -49.46
N ASN A 37 23.48 -6.49 -50.02
CA ASN A 37 22.87 -7.70 -50.58
C ASN A 37 22.91 -8.92 -49.64
N ILE A 38 23.49 -8.77 -48.45
CA ILE A 38 23.61 -9.85 -47.45
C ILE A 38 22.70 -9.55 -46.26
N ASN A 39 21.73 -10.44 -46.04
CA ASN A 39 20.93 -10.44 -44.83
C ASN A 39 21.53 -11.37 -43.79
N ILE A 40 21.45 -10.97 -42.52
CA ILE A 40 22.04 -11.66 -41.38
C ILE A 40 20.92 -12.04 -40.41
N ILE A 41 20.80 -13.34 -40.10
CA ILE A 41 19.92 -13.85 -39.05
C ILE A 41 20.78 -14.51 -37.98
N THR A 42 20.64 -14.07 -36.74
CA THR A 42 21.30 -14.67 -35.58
C THR A 42 20.35 -15.65 -34.89
N LEU A 43 20.81 -16.89 -34.69
CA LEU A 43 20.08 -17.95 -33.99
C LEU A 43 20.84 -18.28 -32.71
N ASN A 44 20.28 -17.94 -31.55
CA ASN A 44 20.91 -18.16 -30.25
C ASN A 44 20.35 -19.40 -29.52
N THR A 45 19.38 -20.09 -30.11
CA THR A 45 18.67 -21.21 -29.47
C THR A 45 18.32 -22.29 -30.50
N SER A 46 17.62 -23.34 -30.07
CA SER A 46 17.12 -24.38 -30.97
C SER A 46 16.39 -23.78 -32.17
N ALA A 47 16.48 -24.41 -33.34
CA ALA A 47 15.91 -23.89 -34.58
C ALA A 47 14.41 -23.58 -34.46
N GLU A 48 13.68 -24.37 -33.67
CA GLU A 48 12.26 -24.21 -33.38
C GLU A 48 12.00 -22.94 -32.54
N GLU A 49 12.80 -22.68 -31.51
CA GLU A 49 12.67 -21.48 -30.65
C GLU A 49 13.09 -20.21 -31.37
N SER A 50 14.17 -20.27 -32.14
CA SER A 50 14.62 -19.12 -32.92
C SER A 50 13.61 -18.76 -34.02
N LEU A 51 13.02 -19.76 -34.69
CA LEU A 51 11.94 -19.54 -35.65
C LEU A 51 10.71 -18.93 -34.98
N TYR A 52 10.31 -19.44 -33.81
CA TYR A 52 9.20 -18.89 -33.02
C TYR A 52 9.44 -17.41 -32.67
N GLN A 53 10.62 -17.07 -32.12
CA GLN A 53 10.97 -15.69 -31.75
C GLN A 53 11.04 -14.75 -32.96
N ILE A 54 11.61 -15.20 -34.08
CA ILE A 54 11.69 -14.42 -35.32
C ILE A 54 10.29 -14.14 -35.89
N ILE A 55 9.43 -15.15 -35.94
CA ILE A 55 8.05 -14.96 -36.41
C ILE A 55 7.30 -13.99 -35.51
N ARG A 56 7.39 -14.17 -34.19
CA ARG A 56 6.63 -13.38 -33.23
C ARG A 56 7.11 -11.94 -33.08
N GLN A 57 8.42 -11.72 -32.99
CA GLN A 57 8.99 -10.40 -32.70
C GLN A 57 9.22 -9.54 -33.94
N ILE A 58 9.48 -10.17 -35.11
CA ILE A 58 9.85 -9.45 -36.33
C ILE A 58 8.71 -9.52 -37.34
N TYR A 59 8.34 -10.72 -37.78
CA TYR A 59 7.40 -10.85 -38.90
C TYR A 59 5.95 -10.54 -38.55
N SER A 60 5.46 -10.94 -37.37
CA SER A 60 4.09 -10.65 -36.91
C SER A 60 3.80 -9.15 -36.84
N PRO A 61 4.63 -8.31 -36.16
CA PRO A 61 4.39 -6.86 -36.15
C PRO A 61 4.63 -6.20 -37.51
N LEU A 62 5.62 -6.64 -38.31
CA LEU A 62 5.86 -6.09 -39.65
C LEU A 62 4.70 -6.35 -40.62
N LEU A 63 4.07 -7.53 -40.53
CA LEU A 63 2.93 -7.87 -41.38
C LEU A 63 1.61 -7.30 -40.85
N ALA A 64 1.52 -7.02 -39.55
CA ALA A 64 0.38 -6.31 -38.95
C ALA A 64 0.29 -4.84 -39.42
N THR A 65 1.42 -4.22 -39.81
CA THR A 65 1.44 -2.88 -40.41
C THR A 65 1.03 -2.84 -41.89
N GLY A 66 0.92 -3.99 -42.58
CA GLY A 66 0.52 -4.04 -43.99
C GLY A 66 -1.00 -4.21 -44.14
N GLU A 67 -1.69 -3.28 -44.80
CA GLU A 67 -3.16 -3.25 -44.97
C GLU A 67 -3.72 -4.13 -46.12
N ASP A 68 -2.98 -5.14 -46.58
CA ASP A 68 -3.38 -5.96 -47.74
C ASP A 68 -4.26 -7.18 -47.36
N LEU A 69 -5.23 -7.55 -48.21
CA LEU A 69 -6.05 -8.77 -48.00
C LEU A 69 -5.18 -10.04 -47.88
N TYR A 70 -4.04 -10.10 -48.59
CA TYR A 70 -3.09 -11.20 -48.49
C TYR A 70 -2.27 -11.18 -47.20
N SER A 71 -1.97 -10.00 -46.63
CA SER A 71 -1.29 -9.90 -45.33
C SER A 71 -2.18 -10.48 -44.22
N THR A 72 -3.50 -10.27 -44.28
CA THR A 72 -4.43 -10.85 -43.27
C THR A 72 -4.51 -12.37 -43.32
N LYS A 73 -4.46 -12.98 -44.51
CA LYS A 73 -4.44 -14.45 -44.67
C LYS A 73 -3.09 -15.03 -44.25
N LEU A 74 -2.00 -14.33 -44.56
CA LEU A 74 -0.65 -14.72 -44.16
C LEU A 74 -0.47 -14.58 -42.65
N LEU A 75 -1.05 -13.55 -42.03
CA LEU A 75 -1.11 -13.38 -40.58
C LEU A 75 -1.85 -14.55 -39.90
N LYS A 76 -2.99 -15.00 -40.45
CA LYS A 76 -3.69 -16.20 -39.94
C LYS A 76 -2.86 -17.48 -40.03
N ASN A 77 -2.12 -17.67 -41.12
CA ASN A 77 -1.23 -18.82 -41.26
C ASN A 77 -0.02 -18.70 -40.32
N LEU A 78 0.48 -17.49 -40.09
CA LEU A 78 1.56 -17.25 -39.14
C LEU A 78 1.12 -17.47 -37.70
N THR A 79 -0.10 -17.09 -37.31
CA THR A 79 -0.62 -17.37 -35.96
C THR A 79 -0.86 -18.87 -35.76
N GLU A 80 -1.29 -19.60 -36.79
CA GLU A 80 -1.38 -21.07 -36.76
C GLU A 80 0.01 -21.74 -36.72
N LEU A 81 0.99 -21.22 -37.46
CA LEU A 81 2.36 -21.70 -37.38
C LEU A 81 2.99 -21.39 -36.02
N GLU A 82 2.73 -20.21 -35.47
CA GLU A 82 3.18 -19.78 -34.15
C GLU A 82 2.64 -20.70 -33.05
N SER A 83 1.35 -21.06 -33.10
CA SER A 83 0.74 -21.97 -32.12
C SER A 83 1.33 -23.38 -32.20
N ASN A 84 1.62 -23.88 -33.40
CA ASN A 84 2.26 -25.17 -33.62
C ASN A 84 3.74 -25.19 -33.17
N LEU A 85 4.50 -24.13 -33.50
CA LEU A 85 5.89 -23.99 -33.05
C LEU A 85 5.99 -23.82 -31.54
N ARG A 86 4.99 -23.18 -30.90
CA ARG A 86 4.90 -23.09 -29.44
C ARG A 86 4.76 -24.47 -28.79
N ILE A 87 3.88 -25.33 -29.31
CA ILE A 87 3.73 -26.71 -28.81
C ILE A 87 5.06 -27.48 -28.89
N LEU A 88 5.79 -27.33 -30.00
CA LEU A 88 7.07 -28.02 -30.21
C LEU A 88 8.20 -27.52 -29.30
N THR A 89 8.30 -26.21 -29.12
CA THR A 89 9.36 -25.57 -28.31
C THR A 89 9.18 -25.82 -26.81
N GLN A 90 7.93 -25.91 -26.35
CA GLN A 90 7.58 -26.05 -24.92
C GLN A 90 7.24 -27.48 -24.50
N GLY A 91 6.87 -28.37 -25.43
CA GLY A 91 6.42 -29.74 -25.16
C GLY A 91 7.50 -30.74 -24.72
N LYS A 92 8.77 -30.31 -24.55
CA LYS A 92 9.87 -31.24 -24.23
C LYS A 92 10.61 -30.99 -22.92
N ASN A 93 10.53 -29.82 -22.29
CA ASN A 93 11.23 -29.57 -21.02
C ASN A 93 10.55 -28.45 -20.21
N ASP A 94 10.16 -28.78 -18.97
CA ASP A 94 9.62 -27.87 -17.95
C ASP A 94 10.61 -26.74 -17.55
N SER A 95 11.86 -26.83 -18.01
CA SER A 95 12.98 -25.95 -17.66
C SER A 95 13.21 -24.78 -18.63
N LYS A 96 12.33 -24.57 -19.62
CA LYS A 96 12.51 -23.52 -20.65
C LYS A 96 11.64 -22.29 -20.36
N THR A 97 11.94 -21.59 -19.27
CA THR A 97 11.32 -20.32 -18.87
C THR A 97 11.61 -19.16 -19.85
N ASN A 98 12.64 -19.28 -20.70
CA ASN A 98 13.09 -18.24 -21.64
C ASN A 98 12.11 -17.94 -22.80
N VAL A 99 11.01 -18.68 -22.96
CA VAL A 99 10.02 -18.46 -24.04
C VAL A 99 8.84 -17.59 -23.58
N ILE A 100 8.56 -17.54 -22.27
CA ILE A 100 7.46 -16.74 -21.70
C ILE A 100 7.95 -15.31 -21.55
N LEU A 101 7.43 -14.38 -22.34
CA LEU A 101 7.84 -12.96 -22.28
C LEU A 101 6.73 -12.09 -21.68
N SER A 102 5.49 -12.59 -21.65
CA SER A 102 4.33 -11.91 -21.09
C SER A 102 3.42 -12.88 -20.34
N ILE A 103 2.56 -12.37 -19.45
CA ILE A 103 1.59 -13.18 -18.71
C ILE A 103 0.48 -13.72 -19.63
N SER A 104 0.20 -13.04 -20.74
CA SER A 104 -0.66 -13.57 -21.80
C SER A 104 -0.08 -14.86 -22.41
N ASP A 105 1.25 -15.00 -22.45
CA ASP A 105 1.90 -16.21 -22.95
C ASP A 105 1.69 -17.39 -22.00
N GLU A 106 1.58 -17.11 -20.70
CA GLU A 106 1.28 -18.09 -19.66
C GLU A 106 -0.18 -18.55 -19.76
N VAL A 107 -1.13 -17.63 -19.99
CA VAL A 107 -2.54 -17.98 -20.28
C VAL A 107 -2.64 -18.85 -21.53
N GLU A 108 -1.95 -18.48 -22.61
CA GLU A 108 -1.95 -19.26 -23.83
C GLU A 108 -1.25 -20.62 -23.69
N TYR A 109 -0.23 -20.70 -22.84
CA TYR A 109 0.43 -21.96 -22.48
C TYR A 109 -0.53 -22.92 -21.79
N TRP A 110 -1.21 -22.48 -20.73
CA TRP A 110 -2.17 -23.30 -20.01
C TRP A 110 -3.39 -23.67 -20.88
N LYS A 111 -3.83 -22.77 -21.77
CA LYS A 111 -4.86 -23.10 -22.79
C LYS A 111 -4.40 -24.22 -23.70
N THR A 112 -3.14 -24.19 -24.14
CA THR A 112 -2.56 -25.23 -25.01
C THR A 112 -2.48 -26.57 -24.29
N ILE A 113 -2.05 -26.61 -23.02
CA ILE A 113 -2.00 -27.84 -22.21
C ILE A 113 -3.38 -28.45 -21.99
N SER A 114 -4.39 -27.59 -21.78
CA SER A 114 -5.78 -28.04 -21.61
C SER A 114 -6.32 -28.77 -22.85
N GLN A 115 -5.83 -28.38 -24.04
CA GLN A 115 -6.26 -28.90 -25.34
C GLN A 115 -5.46 -30.13 -25.79
N LEU A 116 -4.28 -30.38 -25.22
CA LEU A 116 -3.49 -31.57 -25.52
C LEU A 116 -4.23 -32.83 -25.07
N ARG A 117 -4.38 -33.80 -25.99
CA ARG A 117 -5.12 -35.04 -25.74
C ARG A 117 -4.36 -36.03 -24.84
N ASP A 118 -3.04 -35.89 -24.75
CA ASP A 118 -2.14 -36.79 -24.02
C ASP A 118 -1.91 -36.40 -22.54
N SER A 119 -2.49 -35.29 -22.06
CA SER A 119 -2.38 -34.85 -20.66
C SER A 119 -3.32 -35.61 -19.72
N THR A 120 -2.91 -35.80 -18.45
CA THR A 120 -3.77 -36.48 -17.48
C THR A 120 -5.00 -35.63 -17.16
N LYS A 121 -6.13 -36.26 -16.76
CA LYS A 121 -7.36 -35.54 -16.41
C LYS A 121 -7.12 -34.46 -15.34
N LYS A 122 -6.20 -34.72 -14.40
CA LYS A 122 -5.79 -33.79 -13.34
C LYS A 122 -5.03 -32.59 -13.89
N ASP A 123 -4.12 -32.81 -14.84
CA ASP A 123 -3.34 -31.72 -15.47
C ASP A 123 -4.24 -30.83 -16.34
N ARG A 124 -5.28 -31.40 -16.96
CA ARG A 124 -6.26 -30.64 -17.75
C ARG A 124 -7.15 -29.75 -16.88
N GLU A 125 -7.64 -30.28 -15.75
CA GLU A 125 -8.41 -29.50 -14.77
C GLU A 125 -7.52 -28.41 -14.15
N ALA A 126 -6.27 -28.74 -13.77
CA ALA A 126 -5.28 -27.77 -13.29
C ALA A 126 -4.99 -26.67 -14.29
N ALA A 127 -4.74 -27.01 -15.55
CA ALA A 127 -4.51 -26.04 -16.61
C ALA A 127 -5.71 -25.10 -16.81
N SER A 128 -6.94 -25.62 -16.73
CA SER A 128 -8.14 -24.78 -16.83
C SER A 128 -8.28 -23.81 -15.65
N SER A 129 -7.94 -24.25 -14.43
CA SER A 129 -7.95 -23.39 -13.25
C SER A 129 -6.85 -22.32 -13.32
N PHE A 130 -5.63 -22.69 -13.74
CA PHE A 130 -4.54 -21.74 -13.93
C PHE A 130 -4.85 -20.72 -15.03
N CYS A 131 -5.51 -21.12 -16.12
CA CYS A 131 -5.96 -20.17 -17.15
C CYS A 131 -6.84 -19.06 -16.56
N VAL A 132 -7.84 -19.41 -15.75
CA VAL A 132 -8.76 -18.43 -15.16
C VAL A 132 -7.99 -17.48 -14.24
N LEU A 133 -7.14 -18.02 -13.35
CA LEU A 133 -6.36 -17.19 -12.43
C LEU A 133 -5.39 -16.26 -13.18
N PHE A 134 -4.72 -16.73 -14.23
CA PHE A 134 -3.84 -15.87 -15.03
C PHE A 134 -4.61 -14.88 -15.93
N GLU A 135 -5.84 -15.20 -16.35
CA GLU A 135 -6.73 -14.26 -17.01
C GLU A 135 -7.12 -13.12 -16.08
N ASP A 136 -7.40 -13.41 -14.80
CA ASP A 136 -7.65 -12.39 -13.78
C ASP A 136 -6.42 -11.49 -13.57
N VAL A 137 -5.20 -12.08 -13.52
CA VAL A 137 -3.95 -11.30 -13.49
C VAL A 137 -3.80 -10.41 -14.73
N CYS A 138 -4.18 -10.90 -15.92
CA CYS A 138 -4.16 -10.09 -17.13
C CYS A 138 -5.13 -8.90 -17.06
N GLU A 139 -6.34 -9.08 -16.52
CA GLU A 139 -7.29 -7.98 -16.35
C GLU A 139 -6.76 -6.92 -15.37
N GLU A 140 -6.18 -7.35 -14.25
CA GLU A 140 -5.55 -6.45 -13.28
C GLU A 140 -4.37 -5.68 -13.89
N LEU A 141 -3.55 -6.32 -14.73
CA LEU A 141 -2.46 -5.65 -15.45
C LEU A 141 -2.95 -4.64 -16.48
N ARG A 142 -4.09 -4.90 -17.14
CA ARG A 142 -4.73 -3.91 -18.02
C ARG A 142 -5.27 -2.74 -17.21
N SER A 143 -5.86 -3.01 -16.04
CA SER A 143 -6.29 -1.98 -15.09
C SER A 143 -5.12 -1.07 -14.69
N ILE A 144 -3.96 -1.65 -14.36
CA ILE A 144 -2.73 -0.91 -14.02
C ILE A 144 -2.32 0.06 -15.13
N GLN A 145 -2.43 -0.32 -16.41
CA GLN A 145 -2.03 0.54 -17.54
C GLN A 145 -2.92 1.77 -17.70
N SER A 146 -4.22 1.65 -17.37
CA SER A 146 -5.18 2.76 -17.44
C SER A 146 -5.38 3.51 -16.12
N GLY A 147 -4.96 2.90 -15.01
CA GLY A 147 -5.33 3.32 -13.67
C GLY A 147 -4.48 4.44 -13.07
N ASN A 148 -4.99 5.01 -11.98
CA ASN A 148 -4.25 5.96 -11.15
C ASN A 148 -3.27 5.24 -10.20
N MET A 149 -2.38 5.98 -9.53
CA MET A 149 -1.35 5.36 -8.66
C MET A 149 -1.94 4.54 -7.49
N GLN A 150 -3.13 4.89 -7.00
CA GLN A 150 -3.81 4.15 -5.92
C GLN A 150 -4.41 2.85 -6.46
N GLU A 151 -5.04 2.87 -7.63
CA GLU A 151 -5.50 1.67 -8.33
C GLU A 151 -4.34 0.75 -8.67
N ILE A 152 -3.20 1.29 -9.09
CA ILE A 152 -1.98 0.49 -9.33
C ILE A 152 -1.54 -0.24 -8.06
N ARG A 153 -1.63 0.42 -6.91
CA ARG A 153 -1.29 -0.19 -5.61
C ARG A 153 -2.29 -1.28 -5.23
N ASP A 154 -3.58 -1.02 -5.38
CA ASP A 154 -4.65 -1.97 -5.02
C ASP A 154 -4.62 -3.19 -5.95
N SER A 155 -4.41 -3.00 -7.26
CA SER A 155 -4.20 -4.09 -8.23
C SER A 155 -2.92 -4.88 -7.94
N SER A 156 -1.86 -4.25 -7.42
CA SER A 156 -0.64 -4.98 -7.00
C SER A 156 -0.91 -5.93 -5.84
N GLU A 157 -1.79 -5.56 -4.90
CA GLU A 157 -2.23 -6.42 -3.80
C GLU A 157 -3.17 -7.53 -4.30
N SER A 158 -4.10 -7.19 -5.19
CA SER A 158 -4.99 -8.15 -5.87
C SER A 158 -4.19 -9.24 -6.61
N ILE A 159 -3.22 -8.84 -7.45
CA ILE A 159 -2.33 -9.77 -8.17
C ILE A 159 -1.56 -10.66 -7.20
N ALA A 160 -1.05 -10.11 -6.09
CA ALA A 160 -0.35 -10.91 -5.09
C ALA A 160 -1.27 -11.97 -4.44
N GLY A 161 -2.54 -11.62 -4.19
CA GLY A 161 -3.56 -12.57 -3.74
C GLY A 161 -3.83 -13.69 -4.75
N ILE A 162 -4.01 -13.33 -6.02
CA ILE A 162 -4.24 -14.31 -7.10
C ILE A 162 -3.03 -15.25 -7.26
N LEU A 163 -1.81 -14.73 -7.15
CA LEU A 163 -0.59 -15.54 -7.19
C LEU A 163 -0.45 -16.47 -5.97
N ASP A 164 -0.96 -16.08 -4.79
CA ASP A 164 -1.05 -16.98 -3.64
C ASP A 164 -1.99 -18.15 -3.92
N ASP A 165 -3.14 -17.90 -4.57
CA ASP A 165 -4.09 -18.93 -4.97
C ASP A 165 -3.49 -19.90 -6.00
N VAL A 166 -2.73 -19.38 -6.98
CA VAL A 166 -1.96 -20.20 -7.93
C VAL A 166 -0.96 -21.09 -7.20
N TRP A 167 -0.25 -20.55 -6.19
CA TRP A 167 0.76 -21.31 -5.44
C TRP A 167 0.16 -22.40 -4.54
N ARG A 168 -1.02 -22.16 -3.95
CA ARG A 168 -1.73 -23.10 -3.07
C ARG A 168 -2.55 -24.15 -3.82
N TYR A 169 -2.57 -24.10 -5.15
CA TYR A 169 -3.31 -25.06 -5.96
C TYR A 169 -2.78 -26.49 -5.74
N THR A 170 -3.59 -27.30 -5.07
CA THR A 170 -3.18 -28.64 -4.58
C THR A 170 -3.07 -29.73 -5.66
N PRO A 171 -3.86 -29.72 -6.77
CA PRO A 171 -3.80 -30.79 -7.77
C PRO A 171 -2.47 -30.91 -8.55
N VAL A 172 -1.80 -29.79 -8.84
CA VAL A 172 -0.51 -29.75 -9.57
C VAL A 172 0.34 -28.66 -8.96
N LEU A 173 1.59 -28.99 -8.60
CA LEU A 173 2.54 -28.05 -8.02
C LEU A 173 3.11 -27.14 -9.11
N TYR A 174 2.95 -25.83 -8.93
CA TYR A 174 3.54 -24.84 -9.82
C TYR A 174 5.05 -24.68 -9.53
N THR A 175 5.89 -24.58 -10.55
CA THR A 175 7.35 -24.57 -10.33
C THR A 175 7.85 -23.23 -9.77
N GLN A 176 8.82 -23.30 -8.86
CA GLN A 176 9.40 -22.11 -8.22
C GLN A 176 10.05 -21.16 -9.24
N GLU A 177 10.77 -21.69 -10.23
CA GLU A 177 11.44 -20.90 -11.27
C GLU A 177 10.46 -20.13 -12.14
N ARG A 178 9.29 -20.71 -12.45
CA ARG A 178 8.23 -20.00 -13.15
C ARG A 178 7.62 -18.90 -12.31
N MET A 179 7.40 -19.12 -11.01
CA MET A 179 6.86 -18.06 -10.13
C MET A 179 7.81 -16.87 -10.02
N VAL A 180 9.12 -17.14 -9.89
CA VAL A 180 10.15 -16.10 -9.90
C VAL A 180 10.04 -15.27 -11.18
N HIS A 181 9.89 -15.94 -12.32
CA HIS A 181 9.74 -15.28 -13.62
C HIS A 181 8.45 -14.45 -13.69
N ILE A 182 7.32 -14.96 -13.21
CA ILE A 182 6.05 -14.20 -13.17
C ILE A 182 6.18 -12.96 -12.29
N PHE A 183 6.82 -13.05 -11.12
CA PHE A 183 7.08 -11.89 -10.28
C PHE A 183 7.91 -10.82 -10.99
N ASP A 184 8.89 -11.22 -11.79
CA ASP A 184 9.69 -10.30 -12.59
C ASP A 184 8.91 -9.67 -13.74
N ILE A 185 8.03 -10.42 -14.42
CA ILE A 185 7.18 -9.88 -15.50
C ILE A 185 6.19 -8.86 -14.94
N VAL A 186 5.47 -9.19 -13.85
CA VAL A 186 4.55 -8.25 -13.19
C VAL A 186 5.32 -7.03 -12.71
N GLY A 187 6.45 -7.24 -12.04
CA GLY A 187 7.32 -6.17 -11.56
C GLY A 187 7.81 -5.25 -12.68
N HIS A 188 8.18 -5.81 -13.83
CA HIS A 188 8.59 -5.04 -15.01
C HIS A 188 7.42 -4.23 -15.59
N SER A 189 6.24 -4.83 -15.72
CA SER A 189 5.05 -4.14 -16.22
C SER A 189 4.68 -2.95 -15.32
N LEU A 190 4.65 -3.17 -14.00
CA LEU A 190 4.43 -2.13 -13.00
C LEU A 190 5.44 -0.98 -13.13
N CYS A 191 6.74 -1.31 -13.19
CA CYS A 191 7.79 -0.30 -13.32
C CYS A 191 7.69 0.46 -14.64
N SER A 192 7.34 -0.20 -15.75
CA SER A 192 7.15 0.43 -17.07
C SER A 192 5.99 1.42 -17.08
N VAL A 193 4.87 1.07 -16.47
CA VAL A 193 3.70 1.96 -16.35
C VAL A 193 4.04 3.18 -15.51
N ILE A 194 4.66 2.98 -14.34
CA ILE A 194 5.10 4.08 -13.48
C ILE A 194 6.13 4.96 -14.20
N GLN A 195 7.12 4.36 -14.87
CA GLN A 195 8.11 5.09 -15.65
C GLN A 195 7.46 5.95 -16.74
N THR A 196 6.47 5.41 -17.46
CA THR A 196 5.74 6.15 -18.50
C THR A 196 4.94 7.29 -17.89
N ALA A 197 4.28 7.08 -16.75
CA ALA A 197 3.51 8.10 -16.06
C ALA A 197 4.40 9.22 -15.50
N VAL A 198 5.54 8.87 -14.88
CA VAL A 198 6.49 9.85 -14.34
C VAL A 198 7.20 10.62 -15.47
N SER A 199 7.51 9.98 -16.60
CA SER A 199 8.17 10.65 -17.74
C SER A 199 7.28 11.73 -18.37
N LYS A 200 5.95 11.60 -18.30
CA LYS A 200 5.00 12.63 -18.73
C LYS A 200 5.05 13.89 -17.86
N LEU A 201 5.56 13.82 -16.63
CA LEU A 201 5.51 14.91 -15.65
C LEU A 201 6.68 15.90 -15.75
N GLU A 202 7.52 15.83 -16.80
CA GLU A 202 8.66 16.74 -17.04
C GLU A 202 9.43 17.09 -15.74
N ILE A 203 9.90 16.04 -15.05
CA ILE A 203 10.46 16.07 -13.69
C ILE A 203 11.65 17.03 -13.51
N TRP A 204 12.21 17.64 -14.56
CA TRP A 204 13.41 18.48 -14.47
C TRP A 204 13.16 19.96 -14.73
N LYS A 205 11.91 20.37 -15.03
CA LYS A 205 11.58 21.79 -15.17
C LYS A 205 11.30 22.46 -13.83
N PRO A 206 11.86 23.64 -13.55
CA PRO A 206 11.49 24.43 -12.38
C PRO A 206 10.05 24.95 -12.57
N SER A 207 9.16 24.64 -11.62
CA SER A 207 7.74 25.05 -11.65
C SER A 207 7.36 25.84 -10.40
N ASP A 208 6.16 26.43 -10.40
CA ASP A 208 5.60 27.07 -9.22
C ASP A 208 5.42 26.07 -8.07
N GLY A 209 5.53 26.55 -6.83
CA GLY A 209 5.55 25.71 -5.62
C GLY A 209 4.35 24.78 -5.44
N LEU A 210 3.20 25.06 -6.08
CA LEU A 210 2.03 24.18 -6.09
C LEU A 210 2.24 22.94 -7.00
N LYS A 211 2.81 23.14 -8.19
CA LYS A 211 3.12 22.05 -9.12
C LYS A 211 4.24 21.17 -8.59
N ASP A 212 5.25 21.77 -7.94
CA ASP A 212 6.32 21.00 -7.28
C ASP A 212 5.77 20.10 -6.16
N ASN A 213 4.79 20.57 -5.38
CA ASN A 213 4.15 19.71 -4.36
C ASN A 213 3.34 18.57 -5.00
N GLN A 214 2.63 18.81 -6.10
CA GLN A 214 1.89 17.77 -6.82
C GLN A 214 2.84 16.70 -7.40
N ILE A 215 3.98 17.12 -7.97
CA ILE A 215 5.01 16.21 -8.46
C ILE A 215 5.56 15.36 -7.30
N LEU A 216 5.82 15.96 -6.13
CA LEU A 216 6.30 15.21 -4.98
C LEU A 216 5.29 14.20 -4.45
N ILE A 217 4.00 14.58 -4.36
CA ILE A 217 2.93 13.66 -3.97
C ILE A 217 2.86 12.51 -4.99
N PHE A 218 2.92 12.81 -6.28
CA PHE A 218 2.90 11.77 -7.30
C PHE A 218 4.10 10.82 -7.21
N LEU A 219 5.30 11.35 -6.97
CA LEU A 219 6.51 10.54 -6.76
C LEU A 219 6.43 9.69 -5.49
N SER A 220 5.83 10.21 -4.40
CA SER A 220 5.63 9.43 -3.17
C SER A 220 4.61 8.32 -3.36
N GLU A 221 3.50 8.58 -4.06
CA GLU A 221 2.52 7.54 -4.40
C GLU A 221 3.13 6.46 -5.31
N SER A 222 3.95 6.87 -6.29
CA SER A 222 4.69 5.95 -7.15
C SER A 222 5.66 5.06 -6.36
N LEU A 223 6.38 5.63 -5.37
CA LEU A 223 7.25 4.87 -4.47
C LEU A 223 6.47 3.87 -3.62
N ASN A 224 5.32 4.29 -3.10
CA ASN A 224 4.44 3.44 -2.30
C ASN A 224 3.91 2.26 -3.12
N ALA A 225 3.52 2.48 -4.37
CA ALA A 225 3.07 1.42 -5.28
C ALA A 225 4.15 0.36 -5.52
N VAL A 226 5.38 0.77 -5.85
CA VAL A 226 6.52 -0.16 -6.03
C VAL A 226 6.86 -0.89 -4.74
N GLN A 227 6.85 -0.17 -3.60
CA GLN A 227 7.11 -0.76 -2.30
C GLN A 227 6.02 -1.77 -1.91
N MET A 228 4.76 -1.54 -2.29
CA MET A 228 3.67 -2.49 -2.04
C MET A 228 3.95 -3.82 -2.73
N TRP A 229 4.30 -3.79 -4.02
CA TRP A 229 4.64 -5.00 -4.77
C TRP A 229 5.84 -5.75 -4.18
N ILE A 230 6.91 -5.02 -3.81
CA ILE A 230 8.09 -5.61 -3.16
C ILE A 230 7.71 -6.26 -1.82
N SER A 231 6.91 -5.57 -1.00
CA SER A 231 6.46 -6.07 0.29
C SER A 231 5.55 -7.29 0.13
N ALA A 232 4.68 -7.32 -0.89
CA ALA A 232 3.82 -8.44 -1.19
C ALA A 232 4.63 -9.68 -1.62
N CYS A 233 5.58 -9.53 -2.56
CA CYS A 233 6.50 -10.61 -2.95
C CYS A 233 7.29 -11.16 -1.76
N LYS A 234 7.80 -10.25 -0.90
CA LYS A 234 8.50 -10.63 0.32
C LYS A 234 7.58 -11.36 1.29
N GLY A 235 6.37 -10.85 1.53
CA GLY A 235 5.38 -11.47 2.41
C GLY A 235 5.03 -12.89 1.96
N LEU A 236 4.70 -13.08 0.68
CA LEU A 236 4.39 -14.39 0.10
C LEU A 236 5.53 -15.39 0.32
N THR A 237 6.76 -15.00 -0.03
CA THR A 237 7.93 -15.89 0.03
C THR A 237 8.50 -16.12 1.43
N ASP A 238 8.33 -15.18 2.37
CA ASP A 238 8.91 -15.23 3.72
C ASP A 238 7.92 -15.73 4.78
N THR A 239 6.64 -15.37 4.66
CA THR A 239 5.63 -15.65 5.69
C THR A 239 4.56 -16.65 5.26
N TYR A 240 4.06 -16.59 4.03
CA TYR A 240 2.90 -17.42 3.65
C TYR A 240 3.31 -18.79 3.12
N TRP A 241 4.22 -18.85 2.15
CA TRP A 241 4.59 -20.09 1.47
C TRP A 241 5.51 -21.03 2.26
N PRO A 242 6.42 -20.56 3.13
CA PRO A 242 7.17 -21.46 4.00
C PRO A 242 6.28 -22.21 5.00
N ASN A 243 5.16 -21.61 5.40
CA ASN A 243 4.21 -22.19 6.34
C ASN A 243 3.19 -23.14 5.67
N TYR A 244 3.23 -23.28 4.34
CA TYR A 244 2.32 -24.16 3.61
C TYR A 244 2.96 -25.54 3.37
N ALA A 245 2.55 -26.53 4.17
CA ALA A 245 3.18 -27.86 4.22
C ALA A 245 3.16 -28.65 2.89
N LEU A 246 2.18 -28.39 2.01
CA LEU A 246 2.01 -29.10 0.74
C LEU A 246 2.94 -28.57 -0.36
N HIS A 247 3.28 -27.28 -0.33
CA HIS A 247 4.10 -26.62 -1.35
C HIS A 247 4.97 -25.53 -0.73
N THR A 248 6.09 -25.95 -0.14
CA THR A 248 7.00 -25.06 0.59
C THR A 248 7.93 -24.30 -0.35
N TRP A 249 8.05 -22.98 -0.12
CA TRP A 249 9.07 -22.17 -0.78
C TRP A 249 10.45 -22.56 -0.26
N LYS A 250 11.34 -23.01 -1.15
CA LYS A 250 12.71 -23.41 -0.79
C LYS A 250 13.66 -22.27 -1.12
N GLY A 251 14.18 -21.58 -0.10
CA GLY A 251 15.24 -20.58 -0.26
C GLY A 251 14.98 -19.28 0.48
N LYS A 252 15.75 -18.25 0.11
CA LYS A 252 15.62 -16.90 0.66
C LYS A 252 14.37 -16.22 0.09
N SER A 253 13.85 -15.22 0.80
CA SER A 253 12.78 -14.36 0.30
C SER A 253 13.17 -13.75 -1.05
N TYR A 254 12.23 -13.77 -1.99
CA TYR A 254 12.44 -13.26 -3.34
C TYR A 254 11.97 -11.81 -3.43
N VAL A 255 12.86 -10.95 -3.94
CA VAL A 255 12.54 -9.57 -4.28
C VAL A 255 13.02 -9.31 -5.70
N PRO A 256 12.13 -8.91 -6.62
CA PRO A 256 12.51 -8.56 -7.99
C PRO A 256 13.59 -7.48 -8.00
N THR A 257 14.75 -7.82 -8.57
CA THR A 257 15.94 -6.92 -8.55
C THR A 257 15.70 -5.62 -9.32
N LEU A 258 14.95 -5.70 -10.42
CA LEU A 258 14.52 -4.54 -11.21
C LEU A 258 13.69 -3.57 -10.37
N CYS A 259 12.68 -4.07 -9.63
CA CYS A 259 11.83 -3.25 -8.77
C CYS A 259 12.65 -2.58 -7.65
N ALA A 260 13.56 -3.30 -7.01
CA ALA A 260 14.41 -2.74 -5.96
C ALA A 260 15.34 -1.64 -6.50
N ASN A 261 15.93 -1.84 -7.68
CA ASN A 261 16.78 -0.83 -8.31
C ASN A 261 15.98 0.39 -8.77
N PHE A 262 14.79 0.17 -9.35
CA PHE A 262 13.86 1.22 -9.75
C PHE A 262 13.39 2.04 -8.55
N GLN A 263 13.00 1.39 -7.46
CA GLN A 263 12.62 2.05 -6.21
C GLN A 263 13.75 2.94 -5.68
N ARG A 264 14.99 2.43 -5.66
CA ARG A 264 16.16 3.21 -5.23
C ARG A 264 16.36 4.46 -6.09
N ARG A 265 16.27 4.32 -7.41
CA ARG A 265 16.41 5.45 -8.33
C ARG A 265 15.27 6.46 -8.18
N LEU A 266 14.04 5.98 -8.05
CA LEU A 266 12.86 6.82 -7.82
C LEU A 266 12.96 7.58 -6.49
N GLN A 267 13.50 6.95 -5.44
CA GLN A 267 13.77 7.59 -4.15
C GLN A 267 14.81 8.72 -4.32
N GLN A 268 15.89 8.48 -5.05
CA GLN A 268 16.90 9.52 -5.33
C GLN A 268 16.28 10.72 -6.08
N VAL A 269 15.43 10.48 -7.07
CA VAL A 269 14.72 11.53 -7.81
C VAL A 269 13.78 12.32 -6.88
N HIS A 270 13.01 11.61 -6.06
CA HIS A 270 12.14 12.21 -5.06
C HIS A 270 12.94 13.08 -4.09
N ASP A 271 14.09 12.62 -3.60
CA ASP A 271 14.93 13.36 -2.66
C ASP A 271 15.52 14.62 -3.30
N ILE A 272 16.04 14.53 -4.53
CA ILE A 272 16.55 15.69 -5.29
C ILE A 272 15.44 16.73 -5.48
N ARG A 273 14.23 16.30 -5.83
CA ARG A 273 13.10 17.22 -5.96
C ARG A 273 12.61 17.78 -4.65
N SER A 274 12.64 17.00 -3.58
CA SER A 274 12.26 17.47 -2.26
C SER A 274 13.25 18.53 -1.75
N ILE A 275 14.55 18.32 -1.97
CA ILE A 275 15.60 19.31 -1.70
C ILE A 275 15.27 20.63 -2.39
N TYR A 276 15.05 20.61 -3.70
CA TYR A 276 14.72 21.82 -4.47
C TYR A 276 13.45 22.51 -3.98
N ASN A 277 12.38 21.76 -3.70
CA ASN A 277 11.13 22.34 -3.19
C ASN A 277 11.33 22.99 -1.81
N GLN A 278 12.08 22.34 -0.92
CA GLN A 278 12.40 22.89 0.40
C GLN A 278 13.28 24.14 0.30
N LEU A 279 14.29 24.13 -0.58
CA LEU A 279 15.09 25.31 -0.94
C LEU A 279 14.21 26.46 -1.44
N SER A 280 13.31 26.16 -2.37
CA SER A 280 12.40 27.13 -2.97
C SER A 280 11.46 27.76 -1.93
N LYS A 281 11.10 27.02 -0.88
CA LYS A 281 10.27 27.54 0.24
C LYS A 281 11.05 28.38 1.25
N LEU A 282 12.36 28.14 1.41
CA LEU A 282 13.21 28.83 2.38
C LEU A 282 13.88 30.10 1.82
N LEU A 283 14.18 30.10 0.52
CA LEU A 283 14.82 31.22 -0.16
C LEU A 283 13.79 32.22 -0.72
N THR A 284 14.11 33.51 -0.59
CA THR A 284 13.38 34.60 -1.23
C THR A 284 13.63 34.63 -2.74
N THR A 285 12.76 35.31 -3.51
CA THR A 285 12.91 35.41 -4.97
C THR A 285 14.23 36.06 -5.39
N ALA A 286 14.73 37.05 -4.64
CA ALA A 286 16.02 37.68 -4.89
C ALA A 286 17.20 36.72 -4.67
N GLU A 287 17.19 35.96 -3.57
CA GLU A 287 18.24 34.97 -3.26
C GLU A 287 18.23 33.80 -4.26
N LYS A 288 17.06 33.42 -4.78
CA LYS A 288 16.93 32.38 -5.82
C LYS A 288 17.64 32.75 -7.11
N VAL A 289 17.59 34.03 -7.48
CA VAL A 289 18.27 34.58 -8.66
C VAL A 289 19.78 34.69 -8.40
N GLU A 290 20.16 35.21 -7.24
CA GLU A 290 21.57 35.33 -6.83
C GLU A 290 22.30 33.97 -6.79
N LEU A 291 21.62 32.93 -6.31
CA LEU A 291 22.16 31.57 -6.19
C LEU A 291 21.95 30.72 -7.45
N ASN A 292 21.40 31.27 -8.54
CA ASN A 292 21.09 30.55 -9.79
C ASN A 292 20.29 29.25 -9.57
N THR A 293 19.36 29.25 -8.61
CA THR A 293 18.59 28.05 -8.23
C THR A 293 17.79 27.44 -9.39
N GLY A 294 17.37 28.26 -10.37
CA GLY A 294 16.67 27.80 -11.56
C GLY A 294 17.49 26.88 -12.48
N LYS A 295 18.83 26.87 -12.36
CA LYS A 295 19.74 26.03 -13.15
C LYS A 295 20.18 24.75 -12.44
N LEU A 296 19.69 24.51 -11.22
CA LEU A 296 20.12 23.35 -10.43
C LEU A 296 19.80 22.01 -11.13
N PHE A 297 18.78 21.95 -11.98
CA PHE A 297 18.39 20.73 -12.68
C PHE A 297 19.07 20.51 -14.04
N GLU A 298 19.82 21.48 -14.57
CA GLU A 298 20.54 21.34 -15.86
C GLU A 298 21.38 20.05 -15.97
N PRO A 299 22.06 19.54 -14.91
CA PRO A 299 22.81 18.30 -14.98
C PRO A 299 21.96 17.06 -15.30
N PHE A 300 20.66 17.10 -15.04
CA PHE A 300 19.75 15.95 -15.19
C PHE A 300 18.90 15.98 -16.46
N GLU A 301 18.75 17.13 -17.12
CA GLU A 301 17.89 17.26 -18.31
C GLU A 301 18.32 16.35 -19.47
N LYS A 302 19.62 16.06 -19.59
CA LYS A 302 20.20 15.27 -20.69
C LYS A 302 20.40 13.79 -20.34
N ILE A 303 20.04 13.35 -19.13
CA ILE A 303 20.32 12.00 -18.63
C ILE A 303 19.01 11.20 -18.58
N ASN A 304 19.04 9.99 -19.14
CA ASN A 304 17.95 9.04 -18.93
C ASN A 304 18.02 8.48 -17.50
N VAL A 305 17.12 9.01 -16.66
CA VAL A 305 17.01 8.68 -15.24
C VAL A 305 16.74 7.20 -15.00
N TRP A 306 16.09 6.51 -15.96
CA TRP A 306 15.50 5.19 -15.77
C TRP A 306 16.41 4.02 -16.10
N ILE A 307 17.60 4.27 -16.65
CA ILE A 307 18.60 3.22 -16.88
C ILE A 307 19.19 2.80 -15.53
N CYS A 308 18.64 1.73 -14.96
CA CYS A 308 19.03 1.18 -13.66
C CYS A 308 19.93 -0.07 -13.79
N ASN A 309 20.20 -0.53 -15.01
CA ASN A 309 20.93 -1.77 -15.28
C ASN A 309 22.42 -1.46 -15.51
N GLY A 310 23.23 -1.51 -14.44
CA GLY A 310 24.70 -1.37 -14.50
C GLY A 310 25.27 -0.24 -13.64
N PRO A 311 26.61 -0.02 -13.66
CA PRO A 311 27.26 1.05 -12.91
C PRO A 311 26.83 2.41 -13.47
N ALA A 312 25.99 3.13 -12.73
CA ALA A 312 25.37 4.37 -13.17
C ALA A 312 26.30 5.59 -12.99
N GLN A 313 27.54 5.52 -13.52
CA GLN A 313 28.55 6.58 -13.37
C GLN A 313 28.02 7.96 -13.81
N TYR A 314 27.29 8.02 -14.94
CA TYR A 314 26.70 9.28 -15.42
C TYR A 314 25.67 9.88 -14.46
N TRP A 315 24.90 9.04 -13.76
CA TRP A 315 23.93 9.49 -12.76
C TRP A 315 24.64 10.00 -11.51
N ASP A 316 25.60 9.25 -11.01
CA ASP A 316 26.37 9.61 -9.82
C ASP A 316 27.16 10.90 -10.04
N ASP A 317 27.74 11.10 -11.24
CA ASP A 317 28.39 12.33 -11.65
C ASP A 317 27.42 13.53 -11.70
N ALA A 318 26.19 13.32 -12.18
CA ALA A 318 25.17 14.37 -12.19
C ALA A 318 24.70 14.74 -10.79
N VAL A 319 24.53 13.74 -9.91
CA VAL A 319 24.22 13.95 -8.49
C VAL A 319 25.36 14.68 -7.77
N ALA A 320 26.61 14.37 -8.11
CA ALA A 320 27.78 15.07 -7.58
C ALA A 320 27.82 16.54 -8.04
N LYS A 321 27.57 16.80 -9.34
CA LYS A 321 27.47 18.17 -9.90
C LYS A 321 26.33 18.96 -9.27
N PHE A 322 25.15 18.36 -9.12
CA PHE A 322 24.02 18.96 -8.41
C PHE A 322 24.41 19.33 -6.97
N SER A 323 25.04 18.40 -6.25
CA SER A 323 25.45 18.63 -4.87
C SER A 323 26.51 19.72 -4.75
N ALA A 324 27.44 19.83 -5.72
CA ALA A 324 28.43 20.90 -5.75
C ALA A 324 27.79 22.28 -5.99
N ASN A 325 26.84 22.37 -6.94
CA ASN A 325 26.10 23.60 -7.24
C ASN A 325 25.20 24.04 -6.06
N LEU A 326 24.80 23.10 -5.21
CA LEU A 326 23.94 23.36 -4.06
C LEU A 326 24.69 23.95 -2.85
N ARG A 327 25.99 23.68 -2.70
CA ARG A 327 26.77 24.10 -1.51
C ARG A 327 26.63 25.58 -1.13
N PRO A 328 26.65 26.55 -2.07
CA PRO A 328 26.49 27.97 -1.71
C PRO A 328 25.11 28.27 -1.12
N ALA A 329 24.07 27.57 -1.59
CA ALA A 329 22.71 27.70 -1.08
C ALA A 329 22.55 27.03 0.29
N GLU A 330 23.22 25.90 0.52
CA GLU A 330 23.19 25.17 1.79
C GLU A 330 23.67 26.02 2.98
N THR A 331 24.74 26.82 2.80
CA THR A 331 25.24 27.70 3.85
C THR A 331 24.22 28.77 4.25
N LYS A 332 23.60 29.43 3.27
CA LYS A 332 22.53 30.44 3.52
C LYS A 332 21.29 29.80 4.14
N ILE A 333 20.93 28.56 3.76
CA ILE A 333 19.82 27.84 4.39
C ILE A 333 20.12 27.54 5.84
N ALA A 334 21.33 27.06 6.15
CA ALA A 334 21.71 26.75 7.53
C ALA A 334 21.54 27.99 8.42
N GLU A 335 21.97 29.17 7.98
CA GLU A 335 21.77 30.44 8.70
C GLU A 335 20.29 30.76 8.95
N LYS A 336 19.39 30.45 8.01
CA LYS A 336 17.94 30.65 8.17
C LYS A 336 17.27 29.58 9.04
N LEU A 337 17.77 28.36 9.03
CA LEU A 337 17.16 27.23 9.74
C LEU A 337 17.53 27.24 11.23
N LYS A 338 18.74 27.69 11.58
CA LYS A 338 19.21 27.84 12.97
C LYS A 338 18.23 28.57 13.90
N PRO A 339 17.80 29.82 13.61
CA PRO A 339 16.88 30.54 14.50
C PRO A 339 15.48 29.89 14.55
N ARG A 340 15.07 29.18 13.50
CA ARG A 340 13.77 28.47 13.47
C ARG A 340 13.76 27.23 14.36
N LEU A 341 14.89 26.54 14.51
CA LEU A 341 14.99 25.45 15.47
C LEU A 341 15.22 25.96 16.90
N HIS A 342 15.90 27.08 17.10
CA HIS A 342 16.22 27.58 18.44
C HIS A 342 15.03 28.24 19.16
N ASN A 343 14.20 29.00 18.45
CA ASN A 343 13.18 29.87 19.07
C ASN A 343 11.80 29.22 19.24
N THR A 344 11.74 27.91 19.43
CA THR A 344 10.52 27.14 19.18
C THR A 344 10.40 25.96 20.15
N SER A 345 9.16 25.61 20.52
CA SER A 345 8.92 24.51 21.46
C SER A 345 9.43 23.17 20.90
N THR A 346 9.84 22.21 21.75
CA THR A 346 10.36 20.91 21.29
C THR A 346 9.44 20.17 20.30
N LYS A 347 8.12 20.31 20.46
CA LYS A 347 7.12 19.73 19.53
C LYS A 347 7.18 20.39 18.15
N GLN A 348 7.23 21.70 18.11
CA GLN A 348 7.35 22.45 16.86
C GLN A 348 8.75 22.28 16.23
N MET A 349 9.79 22.10 17.05
CA MET A 349 11.14 21.78 16.60
C MET A 349 11.19 20.41 15.90
N LEU A 350 10.49 19.41 16.46
CA LEU A 350 10.29 18.11 15.81
C LEU A 350 9.53 18.24 14.48
N TYR A 351 8.46 19.05 14.44
CA TYR A 351 7.72 19.29 13.21
C TYR A 351 8.58 19.93 12.10
N GLU A 352 9.33 20.99 12.43
CA GLU A 352 10.22 21.66 11.47
C GLU A 352 11.37 20.74 11.04
N PHE A 353 11.91 19.91 11.94
CA PHE A 353 12.89 18.89 11.60
C PHE A 353 12.31 17.88 10.61
N THR A 354 11.15 17.29 10.89
CA THR A 354 10.48 16.32 10.01
C THR A 354 10.18 16.93 8.64
N ARG A 355 9.81 18.20 8.60
CA ARG A 355 9.53 18.95 7.37
C ARG A 355 10.78 19.16 6.50
N TYR A 356 11.94 19.45 7.10
CA TYR A 356 13.19 19.72 6.38
C TYR A 356 14.25 18.62 6.50
N LYS A 357 13.84 17.40 6.91
CA LYS A 357 14.75 16.29 7.21
C LYS A 357 15.76 15.98 6.10
N ILE A 358 15.33 16.06 4.84
CA ILE A 358 16.19 15.76 3.67
C ILE A 358 17.27 16.82 3.49
N LEU A 359 16.96 18.10 3.73
CA LEU A 359 17.97 19.17 3.76
C LEU A 359 18.88 19.05 4.98
N ILE A 360 18.34 18.82 6.18
CA ILE A 360 19.14 18.75 7.42
C ILE A 360 20.12 17.56 7.39
N THR A 361 19.77 16.46 6.73
CA THR A 361 20.64 15.28 6.59
C THR A 361 21.86 15.53 5.69
N ARG A 362 21.88 16.63 4.91
CA ARG A 362 23.02 16.97 4.06
C ARG A 362 24.26 17.30 4.91
N PRO A 363 25.46 16.81 4.55
CA PRO A 363 26.64 16.93 5.40
C PRO A 363 27.00 18.37 5.79
N THR A 364 26.88 19.32 4.86
CA THR A 364 27.18 20.74 5.06
C THR A 364 26.24 21.40 6.05
N ILE A 365 24.92 21.18 5.89
CA ILE A 365 23.88 21.73 6.78
C ILE A 365 23.97 21.04 8.15
N LYS A 366 24.09 19.71 8.18
CA LYS A 366 24.21 18.94 9.41
C LYS A 366 25.41 19.41 10.24
N HIS A 367 26.56 19.60 9.61
CA HIS A 367 27.75 20.10 10.28
C HIS A 367 27.58 21.53 10.80
N ALA A 368 27.01 22.42 9.98
CA ALA A 368 26.74 23.80 10.38
C ALA A 368 25.76 23.90 11.57
N MET A 369 24.88 22.91 11.73
CA MET A 369 23.81 22.88 12.75
C MET A 369 24.06 21.88 13.89
N THR A 370 25.30 21.41 14.07
CA THR A 370 25.63 20.35 15.02
C THR A 370 25.19 20.71 16.46
N ASN A 371 25.46 21.93 16.90
CA ASN A 371 25.12 22.40 18.25
C ASN A 371 23.60 22.45 18.47
N GLU A 372 22.86 22.93 17.47
CA GLU A 372 21.41 23.05 17.49
C GLU A 372 20.74 21.65 17.50
N LEU A 373 21.29 20.70 16.74
CA LEU A 373 20.83 19.31 16.71
C LEU A 373 21.13 18.58 18.04
N GLU A 374 22.26 18.86 18.67
CA GLU A 374 22.59 18.28 19.98
C GLU A 374 21.65 18.80 21.10
N LEU A 375 21.33 20.10 21.08
CA LEU A 375 20.31 20.69 21.94
C LEU A 375 18.93 20.09 21.64
N PHE A 376 18.60 19.86 20.38
CA PHE A 376 17.35 19.22 19.97
C PHE A 376 17.24 17.79 20.53
N VAL A 377 18.26 16.93 20.36
CA VAL A 377 18.30 15.57 20.94
C VAL A 377 18.15 15.63 22.47
N SER A 378 18.82 16.57 23.13
CA SER A 378 18.69 16.78 24.57
C SER A 378 17.25 17.14 24.97
N SER A 379 16.58 17.98 24.18
CA SER A 379 15.19 18.37 24.41
C SER A 379 14.20 17.22 24.15
N LEU A 380 14.47 16.35 23.16
CA LEU A 380 13.69 15.13 22.90
C LEU A 380 13.80 14.16 24.07
N LEU A 381 14.99 14.00 24.64
CA LEU A 381 15.19 13.19 25.83
C LEU A 381 14.38 13.71 27.03
N VAL A 382 14.34 15.02 27.24
CA VAL A 382 13.51 15.64 28.29
C VAL A 382 12.02 15.40 28.02
N MET A 383 11.57 15.52 26.77
CA MET A 383 10.19 15.22 26.38
C MET A 383 9.84 13.76 26.68
N LEU A 384 10.70 12.81 26.34
CA LEU A 384 10.47 11.40 26.64
C LEU A 384 10.47 11.12 28.15
N LYS A 385 11.38 11.72 28.91
CA LYS A 385 11.39 11.62 30.39
C LYS A 385 10.10 12.17 30.99
N ASN A 386 9.52 13.23 30.43
CA ASN A 386 8.23 13.76 30.87
C ASN A 386 7.07 12.80 30.54
N ILE A 387 7.05 12.21 29.34
CA ILE A 387 6.04 11.19 28.99
C ILE A 387 6.22 9.95 29.89
N ARG A 388 7.45 9.54 30.20
CA ARG A 388 7.72 8.43 31.13
C ARG A 388 7.14 8.69 32.52
N ARG A 389 7.35 9.89 33.06
CA ARG A 389 6.73 10.28 34.33
C ARG A 389 5.20 10.22 34.31
N GLN A 390 4.58 10.51 33.16
CA GLN A 390 3.12 10.39 32.99
C GLN A 390 2.66 8.92 32.89
N ILE A 391 3.48 8.02 32.35
CA ILE A 391 3.22 6.58 32.36
C ILE A 391 3.27 6.05 33.80
N ASP A 392 4.25 6.50 34.58
CA ASP A 392 4.47 6.04 35.95
C ASP A 392 3.49 6.69 36.97
N SER A 393 2.75 7.74 36.59
CA SER A 393 1.77 8.41 37.44
C SER A 393 0.37 7.80 37.30
N ASP A 394 -0.23 7.35 38.40
CA ASP A 394 -1.60 6.80 38.44
C ASP A 394 -2.69 7.83 38.09
N GLN A 395 -2.39 9.13 38.23
CA GLN A 395 -3.24 10.21 37.75
C GLN A 395 -2.68 10.72 36.44
N VAL A 396 -3.18 10.19 35.33
CA VAL A 396 -2.89 10.79 34.04
C VAL A 396 -3.64 12.11 34.00
N ASP A 397 -2.97 13.21 34.38
CA ASP A 397 -3.48 14.58 34.31
C ASP A 397 -3.53 15.00 32.83
N VAL A 398 -4.35 14.29 32.05
CA VAL A 398 -4.47 14.50 30.62
C VAL A 398 -5.43 15.67 30.42
N GLN A 399 -4.89 16.80 30.04
CA GLN A 399 -5.64 17.85 29.35
C GLN A 399 -6.04 17.38 27.94
N MET A 400 -6.80 16.29 27.84
CA MET A 400 -7.46 15.85 26.62
C MET A 400 -8.92 16.28 26.70
N TYR A 401 -9.49 16.67 25.57
CA TYR A 401 -10.92 16.93 25.47
C TYR A 401 -11.69 15.67 25.89
N GLN A 402 -12.50 15.79 26.93
CA GLN A 402 -13.36 14.74 27.45
C GLN A 402 -14.79 14.99 26.97
N PRO A 403 -15.31 14.20 26.02
CA PRO A 403 -16.74 14.07 25.90
C PRO A 403 -17.30 13.56 27.24
N PRO A 404 -18.41 14.11 27.76
CA PRO A 404 -18.98 13.71 29.06
C PRO A 404 -19.41 12.22 29.12
N GLU A 405 -19.47 11.54 27.98
CA GLU A 405 -19.84 10.13 27.85
C GLU A 405 -18.63 9.18 27.82
N MET A 406 -17.40 9.69 27.77
CA MET A 406 -16.19 8.87 27.61
C MET A 406 -15.71 8.29 28.94
N SER A 407 -15.48 6.98 28.96
CA SER A 407 -14.97 6.26 30.13
C SER A 407 -13.47 6.47 30.34
N GLN A 408 -13.03 6.36 31.59
CA GLN A 408 -11.62 6.48 31.97
C GLN A 408 -10.76 5.41 31.28
N ILE A 409 -11.29 4.19 31.08
CA ILE A 409 -10.56 3.10 30.39
C ILE A 409 -10.23 3.52 28.95
N VAL A 410 -11.22 4.01 28.22
CA VAL A 410 -11.06 4.47 26.83
C VAL A 410 -10.10 5.65 26.75
N GLN A 411 -10.18 6.58 27.71
CA GLN A 411 -9.28 7.71 27.80
C GLN A 411 -7.83 7.27 27.97
N HIS A 412 -7.55 6.34 28.89
CA HIS A 412 -6.20 5.82 29.12
C HIS A 412 -5.66 5.06 27.90
N VAL A 413 -6.49 4.23 27.26
CA VAL A 413 -6.10 3.51 26.03
C VAL A 413 -5.81 4.48 24.88
N GLN A 414 -6.68 5.49 24.67
CA GLN A 414 -6.48 6.48 23.62
C GLN A 414 -5.22 7.32 23.87
N TRP A 415 -4.97 7.72 25.12
CA TRP A 415 -3.75 8.42 25.50
C TRP A 415 -2.51 7.56 25.25
N ALA A 416 -2.54 6.29 25.67
CA ALA A 416 -1.43 5.35 25.48
C ALA A 416 -1.10 5.15 24.00
N LYS A 417 -2.13 5.00 23.15
CA LYS A 417 -1.98 4.90 21.68
C LYS A 417 -1.41 6.17 21.05
N GLN A 418 -1.84 7.34 21.52
CA GLN A 418 -1.29 8.61 21.05
C GLN A 418 0.17 8.80 21.46
N MET A 419 0.53 8.40 22.69
CA MET A 419 1.91 8.45 23.15
C MET A 419 2.78 7.41 22.45
N GLU A 420 2.25 6.21 22.15
CA GLU A 420 2.94 5.18 21.35
C GLU A 420 3.33 5.75 19.98
N SER A 421 2.41 6.42 19.29
CA SER A 421 2.69 7.07 18.00
C SER A 421 3.75 8.18 18.11
N LYS A 422 3.67 9.04 19.14
CA LYS A 422 4.65 10.13 19.36
C LYS A 422 6.04 9.60 19.70
N VAL A 423 6.13 8.61 20.58
CA VAL A 423 7.42 7.99 20.94
C VAL A 423 8.03 7.30 19.73
N LYS A 424 7.21 6.65 18.90
CA LYS A 424 7.66 6.05 17.64
C LYS A 424 8.18 7.09 16.66
N GLU A 425 7.51 8.22 16.50
CA GLU A 425 8.00 9.34 15.65
C GLU A 425 9.36 9.87 16.15
N ILE A 426 9.52 10.02 17.46
CA ILE A 426 10.80 10.45 18.07
C ILE A 426 11.89 9.40 17.83
N GLN A 427 11.58 8.11 18.01
CA GLN A 427 12.51 7.02 17.75
C GLN A 427 12.95 6.99 16.29
N ASP A 428 12.00 7.01 15.36
CA ASP A 428 12.27 7.00 13.92
C ASP A 428 13.11 8.22 13.50
N CYS A 429 12.89 9.38 14.12
CA CYS A 429 13.68 10.58 13.89
C CYS A 429 15.15 10.39 14.33
N VAL A 430 15.36 9.87 15.55
CA VAL A 430 16.72 9.70 16.10
C VAL A 430 17.48 8.58 15.41
N ASP A 431 16.84 7.43 15.20
CA ASP A 431 17.46 6.25 14.60
C ASP A 431 17.83 6.46 13.13
N ASN A 432 17.10 7.29 12.39
CA ASN A 432 17.41 7.51 10.97
C ASN A 432 18.38 8.67 10.73
N TYR A 433 18.34 9.73 11.57
CA TYR A 433 19.01 10.99 11.24
C TYR A 433 20.04 11.46 12.28
N LEU A 434 19.91 11.05 13.55
CA LEU A 434 20.65 11.64 14.68
C LEU A 434 21.51 10.62 15.46
N LYS A 435 21.83 9.46 14.87
CA LYS A 435 22.68 8.41 15.48
C LYS A 435 24.08 8.86 15.92
N GLU A 436 24.58 9.96 15.38
CA GLU A 436 25.94 10.45 15.62
C GLU A 436 26.10 11.20 16.95
N PHE A 437 25.00 11.59 17.60
CA PHE A 437 25.04 12.36 18.85
C PHE A 437 25.08 11.45 20.07
N GLU A 438 25.84 11.81 21.11
CA GLU A 438 26.06 10.96 22.29
C GLU A 438 24.74 10.56 23.00
N LYS A 439 23.78 11.48 23.10
CA LYS A 439 22.49 11.23 23.76
C LYS A 439 21.49 10.44 22.89
N SER A 440 21.81 10.18 21.63
CA SER A 440 20.91 9.46 20.70
C SER A 440 20.64 8.03 21.18
N SER A 441 21.66 7.33 21.67
CA SER A 441 21.52 5.97 22.18
C SER A 441 20.64 5.89 23.43
N GLU A 442 20.74 6.90 24.33
CA GLU A 442 19.86 6.99 25.51
C GLU A 442 18.41 7.21 25.08
N VAL A 443 18.18 8.09 24.10
CA VAL A 443 16.84 8.34 23.53
C VAL A 443 16.26 7.09 22.91
N SER A 444 17.00 6.38 22.05
CA SER A 444 16.50 5.17 21.36
C SER A 444 16.23 4.02 22.34
N LEU A 445 17.07 3.84 23.37
CA LEU A 445 16.86 2.85 24.42
C LEU A 445 15.59 3.15 25.23
N LEU A 446 15.46 4.39 25.70
CA LEU A 446 14.33 4.82 26.52
C LEU A 446 13.02 4.81 25.71
N ALA A 447 13.05 5.24 24.45
CA ALA A 447 11.91 5.14 23.53
C ALA A 447 11.48 3.67 23.31
N SER A 448 12.43 2.76 23.06
CA SER A 448 12.14 1.33 22.88
C SER A 448 11.52 0.70 24.12
N GLN A 449 11.97 1.07 25.32
CA GLN A 449 11.39 0.63 26.58
C GLN A 449 9.97 1.19 26.75
N MET A 450 9.79 2.50 26.53
CA MET A 450 8.48 3.15 26.63
C MET A 450 7.45 2.59 25.64
N LEU A 451 7.84 2.24 24.42
CA LEU A 451 6.94 1.60 23.45
C LEU A 451 6.46 0.23 23.96
N LYS A 452 7.33 -0.55 24.59
CA LYS A 452 6.94 -1.83 25.22
C LYS A 452 6.01 -1.60 26.42
N ASP A 453 6.32 -0.62 27.26
CA ASP A 453 5.53 -0.31 28.45
C ASP A 453 4.14 0.23 28.09
N LEU A 454 4.05 1.14 27.12
CA LEU A 454 2.79 1.66 26.58
C LEU A 454 1.96 0.54 25.94
N LYS A 455 2.62 -0.35 25.18
CA LYS A 455 1.96 -1.52 24.60
C LYS A 455 1.37 -2.44 25.65
N THR A 456 2.17 -2.75 26.67
CA THR A 456 1.76 -3.59 27.79
C THR A 456 0.60 -2.95 28.56
N MET A 457 0.66 -1.65 28.82
CA MET A 457 -0.39 -0.89 29.51
C MET A 457 -1.73 -1.00 28.78
N TYR A 458 -1.81 -0.64 27.49
CA TYR A 458 -3.10 -0.68 26.79
C TYR A 458 -3.60 -2.10 26.55
N THR A 459 -2.71 -3.10 26.41
CA THR A 459 -3.13 -4.51 26.33
C THR A 459 -3.71 -5.00 27.64
N GLN A 460 -3.11 -4.64 28.78
CA GLN A 460 -3.63 -5.00 30.10
C GLN A 460 -4.98 -4.33 30.37
N LEU A 461 -5.10 -3.03 30.11
CA LEU A 461 -6.38 -2.31 30.25
C LEU A 461 -7.48 -2.92 29.37
N HIS A 462 -7.13 -3.36 28.16
CA HIS A 462 -8.07 -4.03 27.26
C HIS A 462 -8.46 -5.43 27.77
N GLU A 463 -7.51 -6.22 28.28
CA GLU A 463 -7.76 -7.53 28.86
C GLU A 463 -8.61 -7.46 30.14
N ASP A 464 -8.35 -6.47 31.00
CA ASP A 464 -9.13 -6.17 32.19
C ASP A 464 -10.57 -5.82 31.82
N TRP A 465 -10.76 -4.90 30.87
CA TRP A 465 -12.07 -4.55 30.36
C TRP A 465 -12.80 -5.76 29.74
N CYS A 466 -12.10 -6.60 28.96
CA CYS A 466 -12.67 -7.83 28.39
C CYS A 466 -13.14 -8.80 29.48
N ARG A 467 -12.35 -8.97 30.55
CA ARG A 467 -12.68 -9.82 31.70
C ARG A 467 -13.89 -9.29 32.46
N ASP A 468 -13.94 -7.99 32.71
CA ASP A 468 -15.07 -7.33 33.38
C ASP A 468 -16.35 -7.46 32.55
N LEU A 469 -16.24 -7.27 31.23
CA LEU A 469 -17.36 -7.44 30.31
C LEU A 469 -17.87 -8.88 30.30
N GLN A 470 -16.97 -9.87 30.31
CA GLN A 470 -17.35 -11.28 30.41
C GLN A 470 -18.01 -11.61 31.75
N ALA A 471 -17.56 -10.99 32.85
CA ALA A 471 -18.19 -11.13 34.16
C ALA A 471 -19.61 -10.55 34.16
N GLN A 472 -19.81 -9.37 33.56
CA GLN A 472 -21.12 -8.73 33.41
C GLN A 472 -22.09 -9.56 32.55
N VAL A 473 -21.59 -10.24 31.52
CA VAL A 473 -22.41 -11.17 30.73
C VAL A 473 -22.83 -12.38 31.57
N LYS A 474 -21.93 -12.94 32.38
CA LYS A 474 -22.22 -14.09 33.26
C LYS A 474 -23.19 -13.75 34.39
N ASP A 475 -23.09 -12.54 34.94
CA ASP A 475 -23.98 -12.03 35.99
C ASP A 475 -25.35 -11.58 35.45
N GLY A 476 -25.53 -11.56 34.11
CA GLY A 476 -26.76 -11.09 33.47
C GLY A 476 -26.93 -9.56 33.50
N SER A 477 -25.95 -8.82 34.01
CA SER A 477 -26.01 -7.36 34.12
C SER A 477 -25.92 -6.64 32.77
N LEU A 478 -25.44 -7.33 31.73
CA LEU A 478 -25.32 -6.82 30.35
C LEU A 478 -26.62 -6.99 29.53
N GLN A 479 -27.69 -7.49 30.14
CA GLN A 479 -29.02 -7.66 29.54
C GLN A 479 -30.01 -6.61 30.08
N LEU A 480 -31.02 -6.27 29.29
CA LEU A 480 -32.15 -5.48 29.79
C LEU A 480 -32.88 -6.30 30.86
N SER A 481 -33.17 -5.69 32.02
CA SER A 481 -33.85 -6.37 33.13
C SER A 481 -35.19 -6.94 32.67
N VAL A 482 -35.36 -8.25 32.76
CA VAL A 482 -36.60 -8.96 32.38
C VAL A 482 -37.71 -8.76 33.43
N ASP A 483 -37.34 -8.44 34.67
CA ASP A 483 -38.25 -8.41 35.82
C ASP A 483 -39.02 -7.09 35.99
N LYS A 484 -38.75 -6.09 35.16
CA LYS A 484 -39.39 -4.76 35.26
C LYS A 484 -39.93 -4.28 33.91
N PRO A 485 -41.08 -3.59 33.88
CA PRO A 485 -41.60 -3.01 32.65
C PRO A 485 -40.60 -2.00 32.07
N VAL A 486 -40.44 -2.02 30.75
CA VAL A 486 -39.49 -1.17 30.01
C VAL A 486 -39.85 0.31 30.10
N VAL A 487 -41.14 0.63 30.28
CA VAL A 487 -41.65 2.00 30.45
C VAL A 487 -42.57 2.02 31.67
N GLU A 488 -42.26 2.86 32.65
CA GLU A 488 -43.05 3.05 33.87
C GLU A 488 -43.30 4.54 34.09
N PHE A 489 -44.45 4.89 34.68
CA PHE A 489 -44.66 6.24 35.20
C PHE A 489 -44.08 6.31 36.61
N SER A 490 -43.09 7.17 36.82
CA SER A 490 -42.48 7.31 38.14
C SER A 490 -43.52 7.77 39.16
N LYS A 491 -43.57 7.10 40.31
CA LYS A 491 -44.55 7.40 41.37
C LYS A 491 -44.36 8.79 41.98
N GLU A 492 -43.14 9.31 41.93
CA GLU A 492 -42.75 10.61 42.50
C GLU A 492 -42.94 11.76 41.52
N THR A 493 -42.58 11.57 40.24
CA THR A 493 -42.60 12.64 39.24
C THR A 493 -43.82 12.58 38.31
N GLN A 494 -44.57 11.46 38.30
CA GLN A 494 -45.66 11.16 37.34
C GLN A 494 -45.24 11.27 35.86
N LEU A 495 -43.92 11.31 35.59
CA LEU A 495 -43.37 11.35 34.24
C LEU A 495 -43.12 9.94 33.72
N MET A 496 -43.21 9.78 32.40
CA MET A 496 -42.88 8.54 31.72
C MET A 496 -41.36 8.35 31.75
N GLU A 497 -40.88 7.30 32.41
CA GLU A 497 -39.48 6.93 32.51
C GLU A 497 -39.25 5.58 31.83
N VAL A 498 -38.22 5.50 31.00
CA VAL A 498 -37.77 4.23 30.40
C VAL A 498 -36.79 3.62 31.38
N ASN A 499 -37.11 2.44 31.92
CA ASN A 499 -36.24 1.73 32.85
C ASN A 499 -35.01 1.21 32.10
N PHE A 500 -33.92 1.96 32.20
CA PHE A 500 -32.72 1.75 31.43
C PHE A 500 -31.47 1.91 32.31
N ASN A 501 -30.57 0.93 32.30
CA ASN A 501 -29.32 1.03 33.04
C ASN A 501 -28.31 1.89 32.26
N PRO A 502 -27.94 3.09 32.72
CA PRO A 502 -27.03 4.00 32.00
C PRO A 502 -25.63 3.40 31.79
N ARG A 503 -25.26 2.36 32.55
CA ARG A 503 -23.99 1.64 32.37
C ARG A 503 -23.95 0.89 31.04
N LEU A 504 -25.08 0.42 30.52
CA LEU A 504 -25.14 -0.31 29.25
C LEU A 504 -24.79 0.57 28.04
N VAL A 505 -25.24 1.83 28.02
CA VAL A 505 -24.83 2.80 27.00
C VAL A 505 -23.33 3.05 27.08
N ARG A 506 -22.78 3.18 28.30
CA ARG A 506 -21.34 3.36 28.49
C ARG A 506 -20.54 2.17 27.95
N THR A 507 -20.93 0.95 28.27
CA THR A 507 -20.25 -0.26 27.79
C THR A 507 -20.31 -0.41 26.28
N GLU A 508 -21.41 -0.01 25.64
CA GLU A 508 -21.52 0.02 24.17
C GLU A 508 -20.60 1.06 23.53
N LEU A 509 -20.53 2.27 24.10
CA LEU A 509 -19.63 3.33 23.64
C LEU A 509 -18.15 2.94 23.86
N GLU A 510 -17.83 2.29 24.98
CA GLU A 510 -16.51 1.70 25.24
C GLU A 510 -16.15 0.66 24.19
N ALA A 511 -17.04 -0.30 23.93
CA ALA A 511 -16.80 -1.33 22.91
C ALA A 511 -16.57 -0.72 21.52
N ARG A 512 -17.41 0.23 21.10
CA ARG A 512 -17.26 0.90 19.80
C ARG A 512 -15.93 1.66 19.71
N SER A 513 -15.56 2.39 20.75
CA SER A 513 -14.32 3.19 20.76
C SER A 513 -13.07 2.32 20.80
N LEU A 514 -13.04 1.24 21.58
CA LEU A 514 -11.93 0.29 21.62
C LEU A 514 -11.78 -0.46 20.27
N CYS A 515 -12.89 -0.87 19.65
CA CYS A 515 -12.87 -1.43 18.30
C CYS A 515 -12.33 -0.43 17.26
N ALA A 516 -12.73 0.85 17.35
CA ALA A 516 -12.24 1.90 16.46
C ALA A 516 -10.72 2.17 16.62
N LEU A 517 -10.15 1.85 17.79
CA LEU A 517 -8.69 1.92 18.03
C LEU A 517 -7.93 0.69 17.51
N GLY A 518 -8.62 -0.27 16.87
CA GLY A 518 -8.02 -1.46 16.26
C GLY A 518 -7.64 -2.56 17.25
N LEU A 519 -8.24 -2.57 18.45
CA LEU A 519 -8.06 -3.64 19.43
C LEU A 519 -8.91 -4.88 19.05
N PRO A 520 -8.47 -6.09 19.41
CA PRO A 520 -9.16 -7.31 19.04
C PRO A 520 -10.54 -7.39 19.73
N PRO A 521 -11.56 -7.97 19.06
CA PRO A 521 -12.90 -8.06 19.62
C PRO A 521 -12.93 -8.94 20.89
N PRO A 522 -13.71 -8.57 21.92
CA PRO A 522 -13.85 -9.37 23.14
C PRO A 522 -14.59 -10.68 22.86
N ALA A 523 -14.37 -11.69 23.70
CA ALA A 523 -15.09 -12.98 23.62
C ALA A 523 -16.62 -12.84 23.73
N ALA A 524 -17.10 -11.76 24.36
CA ALA A 524 -18.51 -11.42 24.49
C ALA A 524 -19.04 -10.48 23.37
N ALA A 525 -18.39 -10.47 22.20
CA ALA A 525 -18.83 -9.68 21.04
C ALA A 525 -20.31 -9.89 20.67
N SER A 526 -20.79 -11.15 20.69
CA SER A 526 -22.20 -11.45 20.38
C SER A 526 -23.19 -10.82 21.37
N ALA A 527 -22.80 -10.73 22.65
CA ALA A 527 -23.61 -10.07 23.68
C ALA A 527 -23.66 -8.55 23.44
N LEU A 528 -22.55 -7.95 23.02
CA LEU A 528 -22.49 -6.54 22.63
C LEU A 528 -23.33 -6.21 21.40
N ASP A 529 -23.37 -7.09 20.40
CA ASP A 529 -24.22 -6.90 19.20
C ASP A 529 -25.71 -6.93 19.56
N SER A 530 -26.09 -7.87 20.43
CA SER A 530 -27.45 -7.96 20.97
C SER A 530 -27.80 -6.71 21.79
N LEU A 531 -26.85 -6.22 22.62
CA LEU A 531 -27.00 -5.00 23.39
C LEU A 531 -27.16 -3.78 22.49
N THR A 532 -26.34 -3.64 21.45
CA THR A 532 -26.40 -2.52 20.49
C THR A 532 -27.78 -2.44 19.83
N THR A 533 -28.31 -3.60 19.44
CA THR A 533 -29.66 -3.71 18.88
C THR A 533 -30.72 -3.29 19.89
N ALA A 534 -30.62 -3.76 21.13
CA ALA A 534 -31.53 -3.41 22.21
C ALA A 534 -31.47 -1.90 22.56
N LEU A 535 -30.27 -1.30 22.60
CA LEU A 535 -30.05 0.12 22.84
C LEU A 535 -30.68 1.00 21.77
N ARG A 536 -30.70 0.55 20.51
CA ARG A 536 -31.38 1.28 19.44
C ARG A 536 -32.87 1.45 19.73
N TYR A 537 -33.53 0.40 20.21
CA TYR A 537 -34.94 0.46 20.61
C TYR A 537 -35.15 1.28 21.89
N ALA A 538 -34.27 1.13 22.89
CA ALA A 538 -34.34 1.90 24.13
C ALA A 538 -34.20 3.42 23.90
N ARG A 539 -33.27 3.84 23.04
CA ARG A 539 -33.11 5.26 22.66
C ARG A 539 -34.36 5.82 21.98
N ALA A 540 -35.01 5.04 21.10
CA ALA A 540 -36.26 5.45 20.46
C ALA A 540 -37.42 5.58 21.47
N LEU A 541 -37.52 4.65 22.42
CA LEU A 541 -38.52 4.73 23.50
C LEU A 541 -38.27 5.94 24.41
N GLN A 542 -37.02 6.26 24.71
CA GLN A 542 -36.66 7.44 25.50
C GLN A 542 -37.05 8.75 24.79
N GLN A 543 -36.89 8.80 23.47
CA GLN A 543 -37.38 9.93 22.67
C GLN A 543 -38.90 10.07 22.76
N VAL A 544 -39.65 8.96 22.63
CA VAL A 544 -41.12 8.96 22.75
C VAL A 544 -41.56 9.38 24.16
N ALA A 545 -40.88 8.88 25.21
CA ALA A 545 -41.15 9.26 26.59
C ALA A 545 -40.87 10.75 26.85
N SER A 546 -39.72 11.26 26.36
CA SER A 546 -39.40 12.69 26.45
C SER A 546 -40.43 13.55 25.71
N PHE A 547 -40.86 13.13 24.52
CA PHE A 547 -41.90 13.80 23.76
C PHE A 547 -43.23 13.81 24.52
N HIS A 548 -43.62 12.68 25.10
CA HIS A 548 -44.82 12.58 25.93
C HIS A 548 -44.76 13.50 27.15
N ASN A 549 -43.61 13.54 27.84
CA ASN A 549 -43.40 14.38 29.02
C ASN A 549 -43.44 15.87 28.64
N THR A 550 -42.77 16.27 27.56
CA THR A 550 -42.82 17.66 27.05
C THR A 550 -44.21 18.05 26.57
N LEU A 551 -44.95 17.13 25.93
CA LEU A 551 -46.33 17.36 25.52
C LEU A 551 -47.25 17.52 26.74
N GLY A 552 -47.09 16.66 27.76
CA GLY A 552 -47.81 16.72 29.02
C GLY A 552 -47.60 18.05 29.74
N GLU A 553 -46.35 18.48 29.90
CA GLU A 553 -46.01 19.79 30.48
C GLU A 553 -46.64 20.95 29.71
N ARG A 554 -46.56 20.92 28.36
CA ARG A 554 -47.17 21.96 27.52
C ARG A 554 -48.70 21.94 27.59
N MET A 555 -49.34 20.78 27.63
CA MET A 555 -50.80 20.65 27.72
C MET A 555 -51.35 21.11 29.07
N ILE A 556 -50.64 20.83 30.18
CA ILE A 556 -51.01 21.32 31.52
C ILE A 556 -50.96 22.85 31.58
N LEU A 557 -50.01 23.48 30.88
CA LEU A 557 -49.91 24.95 30.78
C LEU A 557 -51.08 25.59 29.99
N PHE A 558 -51.76 24.84 29.10
CA PHE A 558 -52.89 25.33 28.30
C PHE A 558 -54.27 25.09 28.94
N HIS A 559 -54.35 24.40 30.08
CA HIS A 559 -55.59 24.24 30.85
C HIS A 559 -55.56 25.14 32.10
N PRO A 560 -56.03 26.41 32.04
CA PRO A 560 -56.40 27.11 33.25
C PRO A 560 -57.61 26.40 33.87
N ALA A 561 -57.52 26.13 35.17
CA ALA A 561 -58.56 25.50 35.94
C ALA A 561 -59.84 26.35 35.93
N ASP A 562 -60.84 25.91 35.18
CA ASP A 562 -62.26 26.10 35.49
C ASP A 562 -63.01 24.85 35.01
N ASP A 563 -63.99 24.43 35.81
CA ASP A 563 -64.85 23.25 35.67
C ASP A 563 -64.34 21.90 36.21
N ALA A 564 -63.92 21.94 37.49
CA ALA A 564 -63.95 20.80 38.39
C ALA A 564 -65.40 20.36 38.71
N ALA A 565 -66.12 19.78 37.75
CA ALA A 565 -67.38 19.04 38.02
C ALA A 565 -67.77 17.99 36.98
N SER A 566 -67.18 17.99 35.77
CA SER A 566 -67.65 17.15 34.66
C SER A 566 -66.71 15.99 34.27
N CYS A 567 -65.45 15.98 34.70
CA CYS A 567 -64.45 15.00 34.24
C CYS A 567 -64.29 13.72 35.08
N SER A 568 -65.06 13.52 36.15
CA SER A 568 -65.00 12.29 36.95
C SER A 568 -65.67 11.07 36.28
N ARG A 569 -66.36 11.25 35.14
CA ARG A 569 -67.02 10.15 34.40
C ARG A 569 -66.23 9.59 33.22
N SER A 570 -65.18 10.25 32.73
CA SER A 570 -64.43 9.78 31.54
C SER A 570 -63.19 8.94 31.87
N LEU A 571 -62.63 9.06 33.08
CA LEU A 571 -61.42 8.32 33.48
C LEU A 571 -61.70 6.84 33.83
N GLY A 572 -62.94 6.47 34.14
CA GLY A 572 -63.33 5.09 34.45
C GLY A 572 -63.47 4.17 33.23
N SER A 573 -63.60 4.70 32.01
CA SER A 573 -63.77 3.89 30.80
C SER A 573 -62.48 3.64 30.02
N CYS A 574 -61.43 4.45 30.25
CA CYS A 574 -60.16 4.33 29.52
C CYS A 574 -59.19 3.31 30.14
N SER A 575 -59.37 2.94 31.42
CA SER A 575 -58.49 1.96 32.10
C SER A 575 -58.76 0.50 31.72
N LYS A 576 -59.96 0.17 31.21
CA LYS A 576 -60.30 -1.21 30.79
C LYS A 576 -59.91 -1.55 29.36
N SER A 577 -59.55 -0.57 28.55
CA SER A 577 -59.31 -0.76 27.11
C SER A 577 -57.84 -0.90 26.73
N LYS A 578 -56.91 -0.58 27.65
CA LYS A 578 -55.45 -0.56 27.34
C LYS A 578 -54.67 -1.75 27.89
N THR A 579 -55.26 -2.60 28.72
CA THR A 579 -54.59 -3.79 29.29
C THR A 579 -54.42 -4.95 28.29
N ARG A 580 -54.79 -4.79 27.01
CA ARG A 580 -54.77 -5.87 26.01
C ARG A 580 -53.76 -5.74 24.87
N ILE A 581 -52.94 -4.68 24.84
CA ILE A 581 -52.07 -4.40 23.67
C ILE A 581 -50.56 -4.50 24.02
N LEU A 582 -50.18 -4.79 25.26
CA LEU A 582 -48.76 -4.82 25.70
C LEU A 582 -48.28 -6.19 26.21
N GLU A 583 -48.86 -7.28 25.72
CA GLU A 583 -48.28 -8.62 25.81
C GLU A 583 -48.09 -9.19 24.40
N ARG A 584 -46.99 -8.81 23.74
CA ARG A 584 -46.33 -9.60 22.68
C ARG A 584 -44.98 -9.02 22.31
#